data_AF-A0A3M6F3G1-F1
#
_entry.id   AF-A0A3M6F3G1-F1
#
_cell.length_a   1.000
_cell.length_b   1.000
_cell.length_c   1.000
_cell.angle_alpha   90.00
_cell.angle_beta   90.00
_cell.angle_gamma   90.00
#
_symmetry.space_group_name_H-M   'P 1'
#
loop_
_entity.id
_entity.type
_entity.pdbx_description
1 polymer ?
#
loop_
_entity_poly.entity_id
_entity_poly.type
_entity_poly.pdbx_seq_one_letter_code
_entity_poly.pdbx_strand_id
1 'polypeptide(L)'
;DDGKPFLFYPRNNRLHIAFSPQQWTWRICEHLRSNPASRASWMKALDLKRYCTTMAEPDTLPLNRIAEAVADIDKEHVVDDDRFADSAIPASQASSEENQPLFSPLGADVFWQGSVDDQDSSLLIALDDPLAIFNDLGMQLAADQAAYRNWQAEHEHKVQIAQTVTTL
;
A
#
# COMPACT_ATOMS: atom_id res chain seq x y z
N ASP A 1 -23.93 4.96 9.76
CA ASP A 1 -23.70 4.26 8.48
C ASP A 1 -22.24 3.94 8.37
N ASP A 2 -21.89 2.71 8.71
CA ASP A 2 -20.57 2.16 8.39
C ASP A 2 -20.42 2.19 6.87
N GLY A 3 -19.38 2.89 6.39
CA GLY A 3 -19.15 3.07 4.96
C GLY A 3 -18.92 1.72 4.28
N LYS A 4 -19.63 1.48 3.17
CA LYS A 4 -19.38 0.27 2.35
C LYS A 4 -17.94 0.29 1.83
N PRO A 5 -17.23 -0.85 1.81
CA PRO A 5 -15.83 -0.90 1.38
C PRO A 5 -15.65 -0.81 -0.15
N PHE A 6 -16.70 -0.47 -0.89
CA PHE A 6 -16.73 -0.48 -2.36
C PHE A 6 -17.60 0.64 -2.93
N LEU A 7 -17.40 0.94 -4.20
CA LEU A 7 -18.09 1.99 -4.94
C LEU A 7 -18.74 1.43 -6.21
N PHE A 8 -19.92 1.93 -6.54
CA PHE A 8 -20.63 1.57 -7.77
C PHE A 8 -20.39 2.58 -8.88
N TYR A 9 -20.15 2.08 -10.10
CA TYR A 9 -20.03 2.91 -11.29
C TYR A 9 -20.82 2.32 -12.47
N PRO A 10 -21.43 3.17 -13.33
CA PRO A 10 -22.07 2.71 -14.55
C PRO A 10 -21.07 2.04 -15.50
N ARG A 11 -21.43 0.85 -16.01
CA ARG A 11 -20.59 0.04 -16.92
C ARG A 11 -20.09 0.74 -18.19
N ASN A 12 -20.75 1.81 -18.62
CA ASN A 12 -20.39 2.56 -19.84
C ASN A 12 -19.45 3.74 -19.57
N ASN A 13 -19.04 3.94 -18.31
CA ASN A 13 -18.18 5.06 -17.94
C ASN A 13 -16.70 4.71 -18.07
N ARG A 14 -15.91 5.74 -18.37
CA ARG A 14 -14.46 5.69 -18.21
C ARG A 14 -14.08 6.39 -16.90
N LEU A 15 -13.47 5.65 -15.99
CA LEU A 15 -13.02 6.18 -14.71
C LEU A 15 -11.61 6.72 -14.82
N HIS A 16 -11.31 7.73 -14.01
CA HIS A 16 -9.96 8.14 -13.69
C HIS A 16 -9.87 8.12 -12.17
N ILE A 17 -9.00 7.27 -11.64
CA ILE A 17 -8.93 6.97 -10.21
C ILE A 17 -7.49 7.17 -9.75
N ALA A 18 -7.31 7.75 -8.58
CA ALA A 18 -6.01 7.88 -7.92
C ALA A 18 -6.19 7.65 -6.43
N PHE A 19 -5.16 7.07 -5.80
CA PHE A 19 -5.09 7.00 -4.36
C PHE A 19 -4.62 8.34 -3.78
N SER A 20 -5.10 8.69 -2.59
CA SER A 20 -4.61 9.83 -1.84
C SER A 20 -4.82 9.62 -0.35
N PRO A 21 -3.78 9.73 0.48
CA PRO A 21 -3.91 9.60 1.94
C PRO A 21 -4.66 10.79 2.55
N GLN A 22 -4.73 11.91 1.83
CA GLN A 22 -5.46 13.11 2.25
C GLN A 22 -6.62 13.41 1.33
N GLN A 23 -7.68 13.99 1.90
CA GLN A 23 -8.82 14.45 1.13
C GLN A 23 -8.39 15.52 0.12
N TRP A 24 -8.78 15.34 -1.13
CA TRP A 24 -8.52 16.34 -2.15
C TRP A 24 -9.37 17.59 -1.93
N THR A 25 -8.70 18.74 -2.00
CA THR A 25 -9.40 20.02 -2.02
C THR A 25 -10.12 20.20 -3.35
N TRP A 26 -11.16 21.03 -3.35
CA TRP A 26 -11.87 21.43 -4.56
C TRP A 26 -10.93 21.90 -5.68
N ARG A 27 -9.88 22.66 -5.33
CA ARG A 27 -8.87 23.16 -6.28
C ARG A 27 -8.15 22.03 -7.01
N ILE A 28 -7.80 20.95 -6.31
CA ILE A 28 -7.14 19.76 -6.91
C ILE A 28 -8.12 19.07 -7.85
N CYS A 29 -9.36 18.86 -7.41
CA CYS A 29 -10.41 18.24 -8.22
C CYS A 29 -10.70 19.03 -9.50
N GLU A 30 -10.80 20.37 -9.40
CA GLU A 30 -10.96 21.28 -10.54
C GLU A 30 -9.78 21.19 -11.52
N HIS A 31 -8.55 21.22 -11.00
CA HIS A 31 -7.34 21.12 -11.81
C HIS A 31 -7.31 19.81 -12.60
N LEU A 32 -7.55 18.67 -11.95
CA LEU A 32 -7.54 17.36 -12.62
C LEU A 32 -8.71 17.18 -13.60
N ARG A 33 -9.85 17.84 -13.35
CA ARG A 33 -10.96 17.86 -14.30
C ARG A 33 -10.62 18.66 -15.56
N SER A 34 -10.05 19.84 -15.39
CA SER A 34 -9.74 20.78 -16.47
C SER A 34 -8.42 20.50 -17.20
N ASN A 35 -7.51 19.72 -16.62
CA ASN A 35 -6.19 19.44 -17.18
C ASN A 35 -6.00 17.94 -17.53
N PRO A 36 -6.20 17.56 -18.82
CA PRO A 36 -6.04 16.17 -19.25
C PRO A 36 -4.62 15.61 -19.08
N ALA A 37 -3.58 16.44 -19.23
CA ALA A 37 -2.20 15.99 -19.08
C ALA A 37 -1.90 15.63 -17.62
N SER A 38 -2.29 16.49 -16.67
CA SER A 38 -2.18 16.17 -15.24
C SER A 38 -2.99 14.92 -14.88
N ARG A 39 -4.19 14.79 -15.42
CA ARG A 39 -5.02 13.60 -15.18
C ARG A 39 -4.35 12.32 -15.69
N ALA A 40 -3.73 12.35 -16.88
CA ALA A 40 -3.01 11.19 -17.42
C ALA A 40 -1.74 10.85 -16.62
N SER A 41 -1.08 11.84 -16.03
CA SER A 41 0.12 11.60 -15.21
C SER A 41 -0.16 11.12 -13.79
N TRP A 42 -1.28 11.53 -13.19
CA TRP A 42 -1.58 11.28 -11.78
C TRP A 42 -2.70 10.28 -11.52
N MET A 43 -3.53 9.97 -12.53
CA MET A 43 -4.70 9.11 -12.35
C MET A 43 -4.66 7.94 -13.32
N LYS A 44 -4.99 6.76 -12.80
CA LYS A 44 -5.18 5.56 -13.60
C LYS A 44 -6.50 5.63 -14.34
N ALA A 45 -6.45 5.50 -15.66
CA ALA A 45 -7.65 5.44 -16.49
C ALA A 45 -8.16 4.00 -16.58
N LEU A 46 -9.45 3.80 -16.35
CA LEU A 46 -10.11 2.49 -16.46
C LEU A 46 -11.32 2.61 -17.38
N ASP A 47 -11.33 1.84 -18.46
CA ASP A 47 -12.49 1.73 -19.35
C ASP A 47 -13.38 0.57 -18.90
N LEU A 48 -14.48 0.88 -18.19
CA LEU A 48 -15.37 -0.14 -17.66
C LEU A 48 -16.08 -0.91 -18.77
N LYS A 49 -16.35 -0.28 -19.92
CA LYS A 49 -17.04 -0.95 -21.03
C LYS A 49 -16.14 -2.05 -21.61
N ARG A 50 -14.85 -1.73 -21.77
CA ARG A 50 -13.85 -2.70 -22.23
C ARG A 50 -13.61 -3.76 -21.16
N TYR A 51 -13.50 -3.38 -19.89
CA TYR A 51 -13.37 -4.33 -18.79
C TYR A 51 -14.54 -5.33 -18.75
N CYS A 52 -15.79 -4.87 -18.77
CA CYS A 52 -16.96 -5.77 -18.78
C CYS A 52 -17.00 -6.75 -19.97
N THR A 53 -16.30 -6.45 -21.06
CA THR A 53 -16.24 -7.33 -22.24
C THR A 53 -15.08 -8.31 -22.17
N THR A 54 -13.95 -7.89 -21.60
CA THR A 54 -12.67 -8.62 -21.65
C THR A 54 -12.28 -9.27 -20.33
N MET A 55 -12.81 -8.75 -19.23
CA MET A 55 -12.37 -9.00 -17.84
C MET A 55 -10.84 -8.86 -17.67
N ALA A 56 -10.21 -8.03 -18.51
CA ALA A 56 -8.77 -7.92 -18.60
C ALA A 56 -8.35 -6.48 -18.92
N GLU A 57 -8.27 -5.65 -17.87
CA GLU A 57 -7.61 -4.34 -17.94
C GLU A 57 -6.30 -4.37 -17.13
N PRO A 58 -5.27 -3.60 -17.51
CA PRO A 58 -4.00 -3.55 -16.79
C PRO A 58 -4.18 -3.20 -15.31
N ASP A 59 -3.42 -3.86 -14.45
CA ASP A 59 -3.41 -3.70 -12.98
C ASP A 59 -4.81 -3.77 -12.35
N THR A 60 -5.62 -4.67 -12.91
CA THR A 60 -6.94 -5.01 -12.39
C THR A 60 -7.09 -6.52 -12.25
N LEU A 61 -7.95 -6.95 -11.32
CA LEU A 61 -8.23 -8.36 -11.06
C LEU A 61 -9.68 -8.55 -10.59
N PRO A 62 -10.36 -9.66 -10.93
CA PRO A 62 -11.62 -10.01 -10.30
C PRO A 62 -11.50 -10.11 -8.77
N LEU A 63 -12.56 -9.69 -8.04
CA LEU A 63 -12.56 -9.65 -6.57
C LEU A 63 -12.32 -11.02 -5.93
N ASN A 64 -12.83 -12.10 -6.54
CA ASN A 64 -12.67 -13.47 -6.05
C ASN A 64 -11.21 -13.97 -6.07
N ARG A 65 -10.28 -13.23 -6.67
CA ARG A 65 -8.85 -13.54 -6.70
C ARG A 65 -8.02 -12.63 -5.81
N ILE A 66 -8.65 -11.87 -4.90
CA ILE A 66 -7.96 -10.92 -4.02
C ILE A 66 -6.84 -11.59 -3.19
N ALA A 67 -7.07 -12.78 -2.65
CA ALA A 67 -6.06 -13.55 -1.90
C ALA A 67 -4.84 -13.98 -2.74
N GLU A 68 -4.96 -13.99 -4.07
CA GLU A 68 -3.83 -14.31 -4.95
C GLU A 68 -2.94 -13.08 -5.22
N ALA A 69 -3.49 -11.87 -5.05
CA ALA A 69 -2.83 -10.63 -5.43
C ALA A 69 -2.34 -9.79 -4.26
N VAL A 70 -2.90 -9.97 -3.07
CA VAL A 70 -2.57 -9.18 -1.88
C VAL A 70 -1.98 -10.09 -0.81
N ALA A 71 -0.72 -9.86 -0.43
CA ALA A 71 0.08 -10.78 0.37
C ALA A 71 -0.36 -10.90 1.85
N ASP A 72 -1.05 -9.88 2.36
CA ASP A 72 -1.64 -9.81 3.70
C ASP A 72 -3.09 -10.33 3.74
N ILE A 73 -3.63 -10.78 2.61
CA ILE A 73 -4.97 -11.36 2.51
C ILE A 73 -4.88 -12.86 2.22
N ASP A 74 -5.34 -13.66 3.17
CA ASP A 74 -5.40 -15.10 3.04
C ASP A 74 -6.72 -15.58 2.46
N LYS A 75 -6.67 -16.78 1.87
CA LYS A 75 -7.86 -17.46 1.39
C LYS A 75 -8.62 -18.11 2.55
N GLU A 76 -9.92 -17.83 2.64
CA GLU A 76 -10.91 -18.36 3.58
C GLU A 76 -10.70 -17.96 5.05
N HIS A 77 -9.49 -18.04 5.59
CA HIS A 77 -9.16 -17.71 6.97
C HIS A 77 -7.75 -17.15 7.09
N VAL A 78 -7.52 -16.34 8.12
CA VAL A 78 -6.19 -15.80 8.43
C VAL A 78 -5.28 -16.93 8.90
N VAL A 79 -4.12 -17.05 8.27
CA VAL A 79 -3.05 -17.99 8.64
C VAL A 79 -1.95 -17.22 9.36
N ASP A 80 -1.76 -17.54 10.64
CA ASP A 80 -0.67 -17.01 11.45
C ASP A 80 0.58 -17.87 11.24
N ASP A 81 1.45 -17.41 10.35
CA ASP A 81 2.68 -18.09 9.91
C ASP A 81 3.95 -17.25 10.14
N ASP A 82 3.85 -16.20 10.95
CA ASP A 82 4.94 -15.26 11.26
C ASP A 82 5.56 -14.57 10.01
N ARG A 83 4.93 -14.61 8.82
CA ARG A 83 5.51 -14.06 7.58
C ARG A 83 5.83 -12.56 7.64
N PHE A 84 5.17 -11.83 8.53
CA PHE A 84 5.36 -10.40 8.78
C PHE A 84 5.92 -10.09 10.18
N ALA A 85 6.49 -11.08 10.88
CA ALA A 85 7.03 -10.90 12.23
C ALA A 85 8.13 -9.84 12.30
N ASP A 86 8.96 -9.74 11.25
CA ASP A 86 10.06 -8.76 11.15
C ASP A 86 9.65 -7.47 10.41
N SER A 87 8.36 -7.27 10.14
CA SER A 87 7.87 -6.05 9.49
C SER A 87 7.71 -4.89 10.48
N ALA A 88 7.52 -3.67 9.96
CA ALA A 88 7.31 -2.49 10.79
C ALA A 88 6.05 -2.58 11.68
N ILE A 89 5.05 -3.38 11.28
CA ILE A 89 3.82 -3.64 12.04
C ILE A 89 3.65 -5.18 12.14
N PRO A 90 4.14 -5.81 13.22
CA PRO A 90 4.05 -7.25 13.39
C PRO A 90 2.60 -7.73 13.47
N ALA A 91 2.34 -8.91 12.90
CA ALA A 91 1.02 -9.52 12.87
C ALA A 91 0.45 -9.86 14.27
N SER A 92 1.33 -10.16 15.23
CA SER A 92 1.01 -10.73 16.53
C SER A 92 1.16 -9.75 17.71
N GLN A 93 1.23 -8.43 17.47
CA GLN A 93 1.38 -7.48 18.58
C GLN A 93 0.25 -7.64 19.61
N ALA A 94 0.63 -7.94 20.86
CA ALA A 94 -0.27 -7.91 22.00
C ALA A 94 -0.78 -6.47 22.17
N SER A 95 -2.03 -6.24 21.79
CA SER A 95 -2.71 -4.96 21.96
C SER A 95 -2.72 -4.59 23.46
N SER A 96 -1.85 -3.68 23.87
CA SER A 96 -2.14 -2.86 25.05
C SER A 96 -3.30 -1.93 24.69
N GLU A 97 -4.25 -1.73 25.60
CA GLU A 97 -5.49 -0.97 25.36
C GLU A 97 -5.25 0.48 24.87
N GLU A 98 -4.04 1.02 25.06
CA GLU A 98 -3.63 2.36 24.61
C GLU A 98 -3.10 2.43 23.16
N ASN A 99 -2.84 1.30 22.49
CA ASN A 99 -2.18 1.27 21.19
C ASN A 99 -2.78 0.19 20.26
N GLN A 100 -4.11 0.14 20.17
CA GLN A 100 -4.73 -0.70 19.14
C GLN A 100 -4.24 -0.22 17.76
N PRO A 101 -3.67 -1.11 16.94
CA PRO A 101 -3.24 -0.73 15.61
C PRO A 101 -4.48 -0.26 14.83
N LEU A 102 -4.33 0.86 14.11
CA LEU A 102 -5.41 1.44 13.30
C LEU A 102 -5.91 0.46 12.22
N PHE A 103 -5.11 -0.56 11.89
CA PHE A 103 -5.39 -1.57 10.89
C PHE A 103 -4.98 -2.97 11.36
N SER A 104 -5.76 -3.99 11.02
CA SER A 104 -5.35 -5.39 11.16
C SER A 104 -4.30 -5.70 10.09
N PRO A 105 -3.11 -6.20 10.46
CA PRO A 105 -2.02 -6.49 9.52
C PRO A 105 -2.26 -7.72 8.65
N LEU A 106 -3.20 -8.59 9.03
CA LEU A 106 -3.65 -9.74 8.24
C LEU A 106 -5.17 -9.71 8.09
N GLY A 107 -5.66 -10.21 6.96
CA GLY A 107 -7.07 -10.35 6.67
C GLY A 107 -7.39 -11.63 5.89
N ALA A 108 -8.67 -11.99 5.84
CA ALA A 108 -9.17 -13.10 5.05
C ALA A 108 -10.07 -12.58 3.91
N ASP A 109 -9.94 -13.15 2.71
CA ASP A 109 -10.68 -12.74 1.52
C ASP A 109 -12.21 -12.72 1.70
N VAL A 110 -12.74 -13.62 2.52
CA VAL A 110 -14.15 -13.72 2.90
C VAL A 110 -14.71 -12.42 3.45
N PHE A 111 -13.89 -11.57 4.09
CA PHE A 111 -14.32 -10.27 4.59
C PHE A 111 -14.74 -9.35 3.44
N TRP A 112 -13.90 -9.26 2.39
CA TRP A 112 -14.17 -8.41 1.23
C TRP A 112 -15.18 -9.04 0.28
N GLN A 113 -15.06 -10.34 0.01
CA GLN A 113 -16.00 -11.07 -0.85
C GLN A 113 -17.42 -11.10 -0.25
N GLY A 114 -17.54 -11.32 1.06
CA GLY A 114 -18.82 -11.32 1.76
C GLY A 114 -19.45 -9.92 1.90
N SER A 115 -18.66 -8.86 1.70
CA SER A 115 -19.16 -7.48 1.74
C SER A 115 -19.83 -7.05 0.44
N VAL A 116 -19.63 -7.77 -0.68
CA VAL A 116 -20.13 -7.39 -2.00
C VAL A 116 -21.18 -8.38 -2.49
N ASP A 117 -22.37 -7.85 -2.83
CA ASP A 117 -23.52 -8.66 -3.26
C ASP A 117 -23.25 -9.40 -4.59
N ASP A 118 -22.54 -8.77 -5.53
CA ASP A 118 -22.22 -9.33 -6.85
C ASP A 118 -20.70 -9.36 -7.05
N GLN A 119 -20.10 -10.51 -6.76
CA GLN A 119 -18.66 -10.71 -6.88
C GLN A 119 -18.18 -10.84 -8.33
N ASP A 120 -19.05 -11.27 -9.25
CA ASP A 120 -18.69 -11.53 -10.65
C ASP A 120 -18.53 -10.24 -11.45
N SER A 121 -19.26 -9.18 -11.08
CA SER A 121 -19.09 -7.84 -11.66
C SER A 121 -18.10 -6.96 -10.89
N SER A 122 -17.56 -7.46 -9.78
CA SER A 122 -16.64 -6.73 -8.91
C SER A 122 -15.21 -6.78 -9.42
N LEU A 123 -14.50 -5.67 -9.18
CA LEU A 123 -13.15 -5.46 -9.67
C LEU A 123 -12.25 -4.88 -8.58
N LEU A 124 -11.09 -5.50 -8.42
CA LEU A 124 -9.94 -4.96 -7.69
C LEU A 124 -9.06 -4.14 -8.66
N ILE A 125 -8.66 -2.94 -8.24
CA ILE A 125 -7.75 -2.10 -9.00
C ILE A 125 -6.56 -1.72 -8.13
N ALA A 126 -5.35 -2.01 -8.61
CA ALA A 126 -4.13 -1.49 -8.00
C ALA A 126 -3.98 -0.02 -8.40
N LEU A 127 -3.75 0.84 -7.41
CA LEU A 127 -3.51 2.27 -7.57
C LEU A 127 -2.11 2.58 -7.04
N ASP A 128 -1.39 3.44 -7.75
CA ASP A 128 -0.06 3.88 -7.32
C ASP A 128 -0.18 4.77 -6.07
N ASP A 129 0.60 4.42 -5.03
CA ASP A 129 0.88 5.30 -3.90
C ASP A 129 2.37 5.72 -3.94
N PRO A 130 2.70 6.80 -4.65
CA PRO A 130 4.08 7.26 -4.74
C PRO A 130 4.63 7.72 -3.38
N LEU A 131 3.76 8.11 -2.43
CA LEU A 131 4.19 8.56 -1.11
C LEU A 131 4.60 7.40 -0.22
N ALA A 132 3.94 6.24 -0.35
CA ALA A 132 4.37 5.01 0.32
C ALA A 132 5.82 4.65 -0.07
N ILE A 133 6.16 4.72 -1.37
CA ILE A 133 7.53 4.45 -1.85
C ILE A 133 8.56 5.36 -1.17
N PHE A 134 8.26 6.66 -1.05
CA PHE A 134 9.16 7.59 -0.37
C PHE A 134 9.29 7.28 1.13
N ASN A 135 8.20 6.88 1.78
CA ASN A 135 8.23 6.49 3.17
C ASN A 135 9.12 5.24 3.37
N ASP A 136 8.98 4.23 2.52
CA ASP A 136 9.77 2.99 2.58
C ASP A 136 11.27 3.26 2.39
N LEU A 137 11.62 4.07 1.39
CA LEU A 137 13.01 4.51 1.17
C LEU A 137 13.55 5.31 2.37
N GLY A 138 12.71 6.15 2.97
CA GLY A 138 13.05 6.90 4.17
C GLY A 138 13.33 5.99 5.37
N MET A 139 12.50 4.97 5.58
CA MET A 139 12.70 3.98 6.65
C MET A 139 13.98 3.16 6.43
N GLN A 140 14.25 2.70 5.21
CA GLN A 140 15.48 1.98 4.89
C GLN A 140 16.73 2.83 5.17
N LEU A 141 16.74 4.08 4.73
CA LEU A 141 17.84 4.99 4.99
C LEU A 141 18.03 5.25 6.49
N ALA A 142 16.95 5.40 7.25
CA ALA A 142 17.01 5.60 8.70
C ALA A 142 17.64 4.39 9.41
N ALA A 143 17.29 3.18 8.99
CA ALA A 143 17.87 1.95 9.51
C ALA A 143 19.37 1.86 9.23
N ASP A 144 19.79 2.15 7.99
CA ASP A 144 21.21 2.16 7.59
C ASP A 144 22.01 3.21 8.39
N GLN A 145 21.45 4.40 8.60
CA GLN A 145 22.08 5.42 9.43
C GLN A 145 22.22 4.98 10.89
N ALA A 146 21.24 4.28 11.44
CA ALA A 146 21.32 3.74 12.80
C ALA A 146 22.42 2.67 12.91
N ALA A 147 22.49 1.75 11.94
CA ALA A 147 23.54 0.73 11.88
C ALA A 147 24.94 1.36 11.74
N TYR A 148 25.09 2.38 10.89
CA TYR A 148 26.34 3.11 10.73
C TYR A 148 26.77 3.81 12.03
N ARG A 149 25.84 4.44 12.74
CA ARG A 149 26.13 5.08 14.05
C ARG A 149 26.59 4.06 15.09
N ASN A 150 25.98 2.88 15.14
CA ASN A 150 26.39 1.80 16.03
C ASN A 150 27.82 1.34 15.69
N TRP A 151 28.10 1.10 14.41
CA TRP A 151 29.44 0.73 13.95
C TRP A 151 30.49 1.79 14.29
N GLN A 152 30.18 3.07 14.06
CA GLN A 152 31.06 4.18 14.38
C GLN A 152 31.34 4.22 15.89
N ALA A 153 30.33 4.12 16.74
CA ALA A 153 30.51 4.09 18.19
C ALA A 153 31.43 2.94 18.66
N GLU A 154 31.36 1.77 18.02
CA GLU A 154 32.20 0.62 18.35
C GLU A 154 33.65 0.72 17.81
N HIS A 155 33.84 1.31 16.63
CA HIS A 155 35.08 1.23 15.86
C HIS A 155 35.86 2.55 15.74
N GLU A 156 35.25 3.68 16.11
CA GLU A 156 35.85 5.02 15.99
C GLU A 156 37.21 5.10 16.70
N HIS A 157 37.30 4.58 17.92
CA HIS A 157 38.55 4.61 18.68
C HIS A 157 39.67 3.79 18.01
N LYS A 158 39.34 2.64 17.40
CA LYS A 158 40.31 1.81 16.67
C LYS A 158 40.80 2.52 15.40
N VAL A 159 39.87 3.16 14.69
CA VAL A 159 40.17 3.91 13.46
C VAL A 159 41.06 5.12 13.76
N GLN A 160 40.78 5.87 14.83
CA GLN A 160 41.59 7.03 15.25
C GLN A 160 43.03 6.65 15.63
N ILE A 161 43.22 5.53 16.35
CA ILE A 161 44.56 5.02 16.67
C ILE A 161 45.31 4.63 15.40
N ALA A 162 44.67 3.88 14.49
CA ALA A 162 45.29 3.45 13.24
C ALA A 162 45.75 4.66 12.40
N GLN A 163 44.92 5.71 12.32
CA GLN A 163 45.28 6.95 11.63
C GLN A 163 46.50 7.65 12.24
N THR A 164 46.55 7.75 13.57
CA THR A 164 47.64 8.43 14.27
C THR A 164 48.97 7.69 14.11
N VAL A 165 48.95 6.35 14.14
CA VAL A 165 50.14 5.51 13.91
C VAL A 165 50.66 5.61 12.48
N THR A 166 49.77 5.78 11.49
CA THR A 166 50.17 5.88 10.08
C THR A 166 50.80 7.25 9.74
N THR A 167 50.52 8.27 10.54
CA THR A 167 51.09 9.63 10.37
C THR A 167 52.43 9.85 11.08
N LEU A 168 52.93 8.85 11.82
CA LEU A 168 54.26 8.82 12.44
C LEU A 168 55.26 8.09 11.53
#